data_AF-A0A6A6JTQ9-F1
#
_entry.id   AF-A0A6A6JTQ9-F1
#
_cell.length_a   1.000
_cell.length_b   1.000
_cell.length_c   1.000
_cell.angle_alpha   90.00
_cell.angle_beta   90.00
_cell.angle_gamma   90.00
#
_symmetry.space_group_name_H-M   'P 1'
#
loop_
_entity.id
_entity.type
_entity.pdbx_description
1 polymer ?
#
loop_
_entity_poly.entity_id
_entity_poly.type
_entity_poly.pdbx_seq_one_letter_code
_entity_poly.pdbx_strand_id
1 'polypeptide(L)'
;MNLPTTNPPPIVPFYCCYLLRSKTRRYFYIGSTPNPARRLAQHNGQSRGGAKRTSLESKRPWEMTCIVTGFPSRVAALQFEWAWQNTHATRHIERDVRDSRVCELQKGKGKKRPPMSLEARLKNLGFLMGVKSFRRWPLEIRFFAKDVWELWEKYTDKMAVGWEMEGRVRLTQAHTMVPAGDAIDGEFVYKIPDLIREIPVAYEDCKAHVEKARAVLGNAKPRRCGVCSKSVNDASSLVCICSVDTCSTVCHVSCLSSRFLEEEGDRDAIIPTHGTCPSCKRQLKWSTLMRELSLRIRGQAEIEAMFKPKRRAKPKTGSVEKELLGTQATEVSDNEDVLDETWMQDVEDGEEEYPSIDRYVGGKGKEEEFPSIDSYAGGRKKG
;
A
#
# COMPACT_ATOMS: atom_id res chain seq x y z
N MET A 1 -5.82 12.27 31.94
CA MET A 1 -6.01 11.57 30.65
C MET A 1 -4.64 11.29 30.08
N ASN A 2 -4.18 10.05 30.13
CA ASN A 2 -2.86 9.67 29.64
C ASN A 2 -2.87 9.69 28.11
N LEU A 3 -2.07 10.56 27.51
CA LEU A 3 -1.73 10.48 26.08
C LEU A 3 -1.09 9.11 25.84
N PRO A 4 -1.43 8.40 24.75
CA PRO A 4 -0.75 7.15 24.42
C PRO A 4 0.74 7.41 24.22
N THR A 5 1.56 6.75 25.03
CA THR A 5 3.01 6.95 25.20
C THR A 5 3.87 6.28 24.13
N THR A 6 3.30 5.83 23.01
CA THR A 6 4.07 5.23 21.91
C THR A 6 4.08 6.19 20.73
N ASN A 7 5.25 6.78 20.46
CA ASN A 7 5.47 7.47 19.19
C ASN A 7 5.04 6.55 18.02
N PRO A 8 4.32 7.06 17.02
CA PRO A 8 3.89 6.24 15.90
C PRO A 8 5.11 5.65 15.16
N PRO A 9 5.01 4.43 14.59
CA PRO A 9 6.13 3.80 13.90
C PRO A 9 6.59 4.63 12.68
N PRO A 10 7.82 4.40 12.17
CA PRO A 10 8.27 4.99 10.93
C PRO A 10 7.38 4.59 9.74
N ILE A 11 7.52 5.30 8.61
CA ILE A 11 6.82 4.91 7.37
C ILE A 11 7.29 3.52 6.99
N VAL A 12 6.34 2.61 6.75
CA VAL A 12 6.62 1.20 6.46
C VAL A 12 7.55 1.04 5.24
N PRO A 13 8.47 0.06 5.25
CA PRO A 13 9.37 -0.18 4.12
C PRO A 13 8.59 -0.60 2.89
N PHE A 14 7.69 -1.55 3.09
CA PHE A 14 6.83 -2.11 2.07
C PHE A 14 5.46 -2.48 2.66
N TYR A 15 4.42 -2.14 1.92
CA TYR A 15 3.09 -2.69 2.12
C TYR A 15 2.38 -2.64 0.77
N CYS A 16 1.56 -3.66 0.49
CA CYS A 16 0.79 -3.70 -0.74
C CYS A 16 -0.65 -4.16 -0.51
N CYS A 17 -1.53 -3.74 -1.43
CA CYS A 17 -2.81 -4.37 -1.69
C CYS A 17 -2.65 -5.23 -2.95
N TYR A 18 -3.24 -6.41 -3.00
CA TYR A 18 -3.03 -7.37 -4.08
C TYR A 18 -4.35 -7.93 -4.60
N LEU A 19 -4.34 -8.32 -5.88
CA LEU A 19 -5.41 -9.08 -6.51
C LEU A 19 -4.89 -10.49 -6.81
N LEU A 20 -5.58 -11.50 -6.28
CA LEU A 20 -5.36 -12.90 -6.63
C LEU A 20 -6.41 -13.40 -7.61
N ARG A 21 -5.99 -14.33 -8.45
CA ARG A 21 -6.82 -15.09 -9.37
C ARG A 21 -6.55 -16.58 -9.17
N SER A 22 -7.60 -17.36 -9.01
CA SER A 22 -7.53 -18.83 -8.99
C SER A 22 -7.14 -19.39 -10.37
N LYS A 23 -6.52 -20.57 -10.42
CA LYS A 23 -6.26 -21.33 -11.66
C LYS A 23 -7.50 -21.47 -12.56
N THR A 24 -8.69 -21.64 -11.97
CA THR A 24 -9.96 -21.71 -12.73
C THR A 24 -10.39 -20.39 -13.36
N ARG A 25 -9.71 -19.27 -13.04
CA ARG A 25 -9.98 -17.89 -13.49
C ARG A 25 -11.38 -17.35 -13.19
N ARG A 26 -12.17 -18.08 -12.39
CA ARG A 26 -13.52 -17.68 -11.94
C ARG A 26 -13.53 -17.04 -10.56
N TYR A 27 -12.51 -17.32 -9.75
CA TYR A 27 -12.42 -16.83 -8.38
C TYR A 27 -11.32 -15.80 -8.24
N PHE A 28 -11.65 -14.74 -7.51
CA PHE A 28 -10.76 -13.63 -7.21
C PHE A 28 -10.79 -13.31 -5.72
N TYR A 29 -9.66 -12.81 -5.24
CA TYR A 29 -9.47 -12.38 -3.86
C TYR A 29 -8.67 -11.09 -3.83
N ILE A 30 -9.10 -10.12 -3.03
CA ILE A 30 -8.35 -8.88 -2.77
C ILE A 30 -7.88 -8.97 -1.33
N GLY A 31 -6.62 -8.66 -1.07
CA GLY A 31 -6.07 -8.59 0.28
C GLY A 31 -4.97 -7.56 0.38
N SER A 32 -4.38 -7.42 1.57
CA SER A 32 -3.18 -6.61 1.80
C SER A 32 -2.11 -7.36 2.60
N THR A 33 -0.82 -7.05 2.36
CA THR A 33 0.31 -7.72 3.02
C THR A 33 1.58 -6.86 3.02
N PRO A 34 2.43 -6.95 4.05
CA PRO A 34 3.80 -6.44 4.01
C PRO A 34 4.78 -7.39 3.29
N ASN A 35 4.40 -8.65 3.03
CA ASN A 35 5.25 -9.62 2.31
C ASN A 35 4.42 -10.40 1.28
N PRO A 36 4.52 -10.06 -0.02
CA PRO A 36 3.74 -10.69 -1.09
C PRO A 36 4.06 -12.17 -1.29
N ALA A 37 5.36 -12.53 -1.26
CA ALA A 37 5.80 -13.91 -1.48
C ALA A 37 5.29 -14.83 -0.37
N ARG A 38 5.53 -14.47 0.89
CA ARG A 38 5.02 -15.21 2.05
C ARG A 38 3.51 -15.35 1.98
N ARG A 39 2.79 -14.27 1.69
CA ARG A 39 1.31 -14.30 1.63
C ARG A 39 0.78 -15.18 0.50
N LEU A 40 1.43 -15.19 -0.67
CA LEU A 40 1.06 -16.08 -1.76
C LEU A 40 1.28 -17.56 -1.37
N ALA A 41 2.36 -17.87 -0.67
CA ALA A 41 2.62 -19.20 -0.09
C ALA A 41 1.48 -19.67 0.82
N GLN A 42 1.02 -18.78 1.71
CA GLN A 42 -0.07 -19.04 2.66
C GLN A 42 -1.39 -19.34 1.94
N HIS A 43 -1.74 -18.57 0.91
CA HIS A 43 -2.95 -18.82 0.11
C HIS A 43 -2.89 -20.16 -0.64
N ASN A 44 -1.70 -20.56 -1.08
CA ASN A 44 -1.44 -21.83 -1.77
C ASN A 44 -1.19 -23.01 -0.82
N GLY A 45 -1.35 -22.85 0.50
CA GLY A 45 -1.21 -23.94 1.48
C GLY A 45 0.24 -24.36 1.77
N GLN A 46 1.23 -23.65 1.25
CA GLN A 46 2.66 -23.93 1.45
C GLN A 46 3.18 -23.44 2.81
N SER A 47 2.41 -22.59 3.48
CA SER A 47 2.71 -22.04 4.80
C SER A 47 1.41 -21.79 5.57
N ARG A 48 1.49 -21.77 6.91
CA ARG A 48 0.34 -21.51 7.78
C ARG A 48 -0.12 -20.04 7.69
N GLY A 49 -1.42 -19.80 7.89
CA GLY A 49 -1.99 -18.44 7.93
C GLY A 49 -2.71 -17.98 6.66
N GLY A 50 -3.17 -18.90 5.81
CA GLY A 50 -4.01 -18.58 4.65
C GLY A 50 -5.44 -18.17 5.04
N ALA A 51 -6.05 -17.26 4.28
CA ALA A 51 -7.43 -16.84 4.52
C ALA A 51 -8.44 -17.98 4.28
N LYS A 52 -9.49 -18.07 5.11
CA LYS A 52 -10.57 -19.08 4.99
C LYS A 52 -11.19 -19.12 3.59
N ARG A 53 -11.39 -17.96 2.95
CA ARG A 53 -11.95 -17.87 1.59
C ARG A 53 -11.06 -18.51 0.51
N THR A 54 -9.77 -18.66 0.79
CA THR A 54 -8.74 -19.16 -0.14
C THR A 54 -8.25 -20.57 0.19
N SER A 55 -8.80 -21.22 1.24
CA SER A 55 -8.34 -22.53 1.71
C SER A 55 -8.82 -23.72 0.87
N LEU A 56 -9.85 -23.54 0.05
CA LEU A 56 -10.42 -24.60 -0.79
C LEU A 56 -9.42 -25.05 -1.87
N GLU A 57 -9.08 -26.33 -1.87
CA GLU A 57 -8.10 -26.91 -2.81
C GLU A 57 -8.54 -26.75 -4.27
N SER A 58 -9.84 -26.85 -4.56
CA SER A 58 -10.41 -26.61 -5.89
C SER A 58 -10.23 -25.19 -6.43
N LYS A 59 -9.82 -24.23 -5.58
CA LYS A 59 -9.50 -22.84 -5.97
C LYS A 59 -8.01 -22.57 -6.02
N ARG A 60 -7.18 -23.51 -5.53
CA ARG A 60 -5.74 -23.44 -5.61
C ARG A 60 -5.27 -24.00 -6.97
N PRO A 61 -4.07 -23.61 -7.42
CA PRO A 61 -3.26 -22.51 -6.90
C PRO A 61 -3.87 -21.14 -7.22
N TRP A 62 -3.52 -20.17 -6.39
CA TRP A 62 -3.71 -18.75 -6.61
C TRP A 62 -2.48 -18.15 -7.29
N GLU A 63 -2.73 -17.25 -8.24
CA GLU A 63 -1.76 -16.39 -8.90
C GLU A 63 -2.00 -14.95 -8.44
N MET A 64 -0.92 -14.24 -8.11
CA MET A 64 -0.97 -12.81 -7.84
C MET A 64 -0.90 -12.05 -9.16
N THR A 65 -2.02 -11.47 -9.59
CA THR A 65 -2.11 -10.84 -10.93
C THR A 65 -1.58 -9.42 -10.94
N CYS A 66 -1.81 -8.67 -9.87
CA CYS A 66 -1.26 -7.34 -9.68
C CYS A 66 -1.20 -6.95 -8.19
N ILE A 67 -0.35 -5.96 -7.90
CA ILE A 67 -0.23 -5.31 -6.60
C ILE A 67 -0.23 -3.79 -6.72
N VAL A 68 -0.76 -3.13 -5.71
CA VAL A 68 -0.64 -1.70 -5.46
C VAL A 68 0.35 -1.53 -4.31
N THR A 69 1.43 -0.79 -4.52
CA THR A 69 2.50 -0.55 -3.54
C THR A 69 2.64 0.93 -3.21
N GLY A 70 3.43 1.28 -2.20
CA GLY A 70 3.72 2.67 -1.86
C GLY A 70 2.82 3.27 -0.77
N PHE A 71 2.13 2.43 -0.01
CA PHE A 71 1.31 2.91 1.11
C PHE A 71 2.19 3.53 2.22
N PRO A 72 1.82 4.71 2.75
CA PRO A 72 2.59 5.37 3.81
C PRO A 72 2.47 4.66 5.16
N SER A 73 1.44 3.80 5.35
CA SER A 73 1.21 3.05 6.58
C SER A 73 0.37 1.80 6.32
N ARG A 74 0.36 0.87 7.28
CA ARG A 74 -0.57 -0.28 7.30
C ARG A 74 -2.03 0.18 7.23
N VAL A 75 -2.40 1.20 8.01
CA VAL A 75 -3.78 1.72 8.06
C VAL A 75 -4.20 2.25 6.69
N ALA A 76 -3.32 2.96 5.98
CA ALA A 76 -3.57 3.45 4.63
C ALA A 76 -3.83 2.29 3.65
N ALA A 77 -3.04 1.22 3.73
CA ALA A 77 -3.26 0.02 2.92
C ALA A 77 -4.60 -0.66 3.24
N LEU A 78 -4.97 -0.79 4.52
CA LEU A 78 -6.25 -1.39 4.93
C LEU A 78 -7.46 -0.56 4.46
N GLN A 79 -7.37 0.77 4.52
CA GLN A 79 -8.40 1.66 3.98
C GLN A 79 -8.57 1.47 2.47
N PHE A 80 -7.46 1.36 1.74
CA PHE A 80 -7.49 1.11 0.30
C PHE A 80 -8.04 -0.28 -0.03
N GLU A 81 -7.61 -1.32 0.69
CA GLU A 81 -8.12 -2.69 0.56
C GLU A 81 -9.64 -2.72 0.73
N TRP A 82 -10.13 -2.14 1.81
CA TRP A 82 -11.56 -2.10 2.10
C TRP A 82 -12.33 -1.34 1.01
N ALA A 83 -11.80 -0.20 0.56
CA ALA A 83 -12.40 0.56 -0.53
C ALA A 83 -12.44 -0.25 -1.84
N TRP A 84 -11.41 -1.04 -2.13
CA TRP A 84 -11.33 -1.87 -3.33
C TRP A 84 -12.28 -3.07 -3.30
N GLN A 85 -12.47 -3.67 -2.12
CA GLN A 85 -13.47 -4.72 -1.90
C GLN A 85 -14.91 -4.15 -1.93
N ASN A 86 -15.12 -2.92 -1.45
CA ASN A 86 -16.44 -2.34 -1.18
C ASN A 86 -16.69 -1.02 -1.93
N THR A 87 -16.44 -0.98 -3.25
CA THR A 87 -16.57 0.26 -4.04
C THR A 87 -17.97 0.88 -4.09
N HIS A 88 -19.02 0.11 -3.78
CA HIS A 88 -20.39 0.61 -3.70
C HIS A 88 -20.70 1.27 -2.35
N ALA A 89 -19.89 1.03 -1.31
CA ALA A 89 -20.07 1.56 0.04
C ALA A 89 -19.01 2.61 0.40
N THR A 90 -17.90 2.66 -0.33
CA THR A 90 -16.80 3.57 -0.03
C THR A 90 -17.22 5.04 -0.18
N ARG A 91 -16.84 5.86 0.81
CA ARG A 91 -17.04 7.31 0.79
C ARG A 91 -15.98 8.03 -0.06
N HIS A 92 -14.94 7.32 -0.50
CA HIS A 92 -13.87 7.86 -1.33
C HIS A 92 -14.30 8.08 -2.79
N ILE A 93 -15.35 7.40 -3.24
CA ILE A 93 -15.97 7.62 -4.55
C ILE A 93 -17.09 8.64 -4.36
N GLU A 94 -17.15 9.64 -5.25
CA GLU A 94 -18.16 10.69 -5.16
C GLU A 94 -19.57 10.12 -5.11
N ARG A 95 -20.43 10.78 -4.32
CA ARG A 95 -21.77 10.31 -4.02
C ARG A 95 -22.57 10.03 -5.29
N ASP A 96 -22.44 10.88 -6.30
CA ASP A 96 -23.20 10.76 -7.55
C ASP A 96 -22.76 9.55 -8.38
N VAL A 97 -21.46 9.24 -8.36
CA VAL A 97 -20.87 8.03 -8.98
C VAL A 97 -21.27 6.78 -8.19
N ARG A 98 -21.30 6.86 -6.86
CA ARG A 98 -21.76 5.78 -5.99
C ARG A 98 -23.25 5.51 -6.17
N ASP A 99 -24.07 6.54 -6.20
CA ASP A 99 -25.53 6.46 -6.29
C ASP A 99 -25.95 6.01 -7.70
N SER A 100 -25.26 6.45 -8.76
CA SER A 100 -25.42 5.90 -10.12
C SER A 100 -25.11 4.41 -10.18
N ARG A 101 -24.04 3.95 -9.52
CA ARG A 101 -23.69 2.53 -9.42
C ARG A 101 -24.71 1.75 -8.59
N VAL A 102 -25.20 2.31 -7.50
CA VAL A 102 -26.25 1.69 -6.68
C VAL A 102 -27.54 1.53 -7.49
N CYS A 103 -27.93 2.53 -8.28
CA CYS A 103 -29.08 2.47 -9.19
C CYS A 103 -28.92 1.40 -10.29
N GLU A 104 -27.73 1.27 -10.89
CA GLU A 104 -27.43 0.17 -11.83
C GLU A 104 -27.53 -1.20 -11.15
N LEU A 105 -27.06 -1.31 -9.90
CA LEU A 105 -27.04 -2.56 -9.12
C LEU A 105 -28.42 -2.94 -8.56
N GLN A 106 -29.35 -2.00 -8.38
CA GLN A 106 -30.70 -2.23 -7.83
C GLN A 106 -31.73 -2.66 -8.88
N LYS A 107 -31.39 -2.68 -10.17
CA LYS A 107 -32.28 -3.15 -11.25
C LYS A 107 -32.64 -4.65 -11.14
N GLY A 108 -31.98 -5.42 -10.28
CA GLY A 108 -32.30 -6.82 -9.99
C GLY A 108 -32.79 -7.04 -8.55
N LYS A 109 -34.08 -6.84 -8.28
CA LYS A 109 -34.66 -7.14 -6.95
C LYS A 109 -34.60 -8.65 -6.65
N GLY A 110 -34.06 -9.03 -5.48
CA GLY A 110 -34.31 -10.32 -4.82
C GLY A 110 -33.29 -11.46 -5.00
N LYS A 111 -32.19 -11.30 -5.73
CA LYS A 111 -31.15 -12.34 -5.86
C LYS A 111 -29.87 -11.98 -5.09
N LYS A 112 -29.24 -12.96 -4.45
CA LYS A 112 -27.89 -12.80 -3.85
C LYS A 112 -26.96 -12.21 -4.91
N ARG A 113 -26.30 -11.09 -4.59
CA ARG A 113 -25.45 -10.33 -5.52
C ARG A 113 -24.41 -11.27 -6.16
N PRO A 114 -24.26 -11.29 -7.49
CA PRO A 114 -23.19 -12.06 -8.11
C PRO A 114 -21.83 -11.52 -7.61
N PRO A 115 -20.82 -12.39 -7.40
CA PRO A 115 -19.49 -11.93 -7.06
C PRO A 115 -18.98 -11.01 -8.17
N MET A 116 -18.29 -9.93 -7.81
CA MET A 116 -17.73 -8.98 -8.78
C MET A 116 -16.89 -9.74 -9.82
N SER A 117 -16.87 -9.26 -11.07
CA SER A 117 -16.01 -9.81 -12.13
C SER A 117 -14.57 -9.28 -12.01
N LEU A 118 -13.63 -9.85 -12.77
CA LEU A 118 -12.28 -9.31 -12.91
C LEU A 118 -12.31 -7.88 -13.46
N GLU A 119 -13.08 -7.69 -14.53
CA GLU A 119 -13.31 -6.39 -15.16
C GLU A 119 -13.78 -5.34 -14.16
N ALA A 120 -14.78 -5.66 -13.34
CA ALA A 120 -15.29 -4.74 -12.31
C ALA A 120 -14.19 -4.37 -11.30
N ARG A 121 -13.34 -5.33 -10.88
CA ARG A 121 -12.23 -5.07 -9.95
C ARG A 121 -11.15 -4.16 -10.55
N LEU A 122 -10.80 -4.36 -11.82
CA LEU A 122 -9.81 -3.53 -12.51
C LEU A 122 -10.32 -2.10 -12.73
N LYS A 123 -11.57 -1.94 -13.21
CA LYS A 123 -12.20 -0.62 -13.32
C LYS A 123 -12.21 0.10 -11.97
N ASN A 124 -12.62 -0.60 -10.92
CA ASN A 124 -12.63 -0.07 -9.55
C ASN A 124 -11.24 0.36 -9.06
N LEU A 125 -10.21 -0.42 -9.36
CA LEU A 125 -8.83 -0.04 -9.06
C LEU A 125 -8.47 1.27 -9.76
N GLY A 126 -8.76 1.41 -11.06
CA GLY A 126 -8.52 2.66 -11.81
C GLY A 126 -9.22 3.87 -11.21
N PHE A 127 -10.48 3.72 -10.81
CA PHE A 127 -11.21 4.80 -10.12
C PHE A 127 -10.56 5.17 -8.79
N LEU A 128 -10.20 4.19 -7.95
CA LEU A 128 -9.58 4.45 -6.65
C LEU A 128 -8.23 5.14 -6.76
N MET A 129 -7.47 4.92 -7.84
CA MET A 129 -6.21 5.65 -8.05
C MET A 129 -6.42 7.14 -8.34
N GLY A 130 -7.56 7.51 -8.93
CA GLY A 130 -7.89 8.89 -9.27
C GLY A 130 -8.67 9.66 -8.19
N VAL A 131 -9.20 8.99 -7.15
CA VAL A 131 -9.96 9.70 -6.11
C VAL A 131 -9.07 10.64 -5.28
N LYS A 132 -9.61 11.79 -4.89
CA LYS A 132 -8.89 12.83 -4.12
C LYS A 132 -8.22 12.27 -2.86
N SER A 133 -8.82 11.27 -2.21
CA SER A 133 -8.27 10.65 -1.00
C SER A 133 -6.98 9.87 -1.22
N PHE A 134 -6.75 9.30 -2.41
CA PHE A 134 -5.61 8.42 -2.69
C PHE A 134 -4.66 8.96 -3.76
N ARG A 135 -5.10 9.90 -4.61
CA ARG A 135 -4.30 10.39 -5.76
C ARG A 135 -2.94 10.98 -5.38
N ARG A 136 -2.82 11.54 -4.17
CA ARG A 136 -1.58 12.16 -3.65
C ARG A 136 -0.69 11.19 -2.89
N TRP A 137 -1.14 9.95 -2.64
CA TRP A 137 -0.26 8.92 -2.12
C TRP A 137 0.71 8.46 -3.21
N PRO A 138 1.94 8.04 -2.86
CA PRO A 138 2.95 7.62 -3.82
C PRO A 138 2.67 6.17 -4.29
N LEU A 139 1.44 5.91 -4.74
CA LEU A 139 0.99 4.58 -5.10
C LEU A 139 1.49 4.18 -6.48
N GLU A 140 1.90 2.93 -6.60
CA GLU A 140 2.35 2.30 -7.85
C GLU A 140 1.57 1.00 -8.07
N ILE A 141 1.11 0.74 -9.30
CA ILE A 141 0.51 -0.54 -9.67
C ILE A 141 1.52 -1.35 -10.47
N ARG A 142 1.73 -2.60 -10.07
CA ARG A 142 2.58 -3.57 -10.76
C ARG A 142 1.73 -4.76 -11.19
N PHE A 143 1.69 -5.04 -12.48
CA PHE A 143 1.03 -6.22 -13.03
C PHE A 143 2.04 -7.32 -13.29
N PHE A 144 1.65 -8.56 -12.96
CA PHE A 144 2.46 -9.76 -13.17
C PHE A 144 1.91 -10.66 -14.27
N ALA A 145 0.59 -10.59 -14.51
CA ALA A 145 -0.11 -11.37 -15.52
C ALA A 145 -0.40 -10.52 -16.76
N LYS A 146 0.14 -10.93 -17.92
CA LYS A 146 0.01 -10.20 -19.19
C LYS A 146 -1.43 -10.02 -19.63
N ASP A 147 -2.25 -11.06 -19.52
CA ASP A 147 -3.66 -11.00 -19.90
C ASP A 147 -4.48 -10.04 -19.02
N VAL A 148 -4.08 -9.87 -17.76
CA VAL A 148 -4.71 -8.90 -16.84
C VAL A 148 -4.24 -7.47 -17.14
N TRP A 149 -2.98 -7.30 -17.57
CA TRP A 149 -2.45 -6.03 -18.05
C TRP A 149 -3.13 -5.55 -19.33
N GLU A 150 -3.28 -6.43 -20.33
CA GLU A 150 -3.96 -6.10 -21.59
C GLU A 150 -5.44 -5.68 -21.34
N LEU A 151 -6.10 -6.35 -20.38
CA LEU A 151 -7.43 -5.93 -19.93
C LEU A 151 -7.40 -4.56 -19.25
N TRP A 152 -6.42 -4.30 -18.39
CA TRP A 152 -6.25 -3.01 -17.74
C TRP A 152 -6.10 -1.89 -18.76
N GLU A 153 -5.16 -2.01 -19.71
CA GLU A 153 -4.94 -1.03 -20.78
C GLU A 153 -6.23 -0.73 -21.55
N LYS A 154 -6.90 -1.79 -22.02
CA LYS A 154 -8.18 -1.67 -22.74
C LYS A 154 -9.25 -0.89 -21.96
N TYR A 155 -9.25 -0.98 -20.63
CA TYR A 155 -10.22 -0.28 -19.79
C TYR A 155 -9.76 1.15 -19.46
N THR A 156 -8.47 1.37 -19.21
CA THR A 156 -7.94 2.70 -18.89
C THR A 156 -7.87 3.62 -20.10
N ASP A 157 -7.66 3.09 -21.31
CA ASP A 157 -7.68 3.88 -22.55
C ASP A 157 -9.03 4.56 -22.78
N LYS A 158 -10.11 3.96 -22.24
CA LYS A 158 -11.46 4.50 -22.31
C LYS A 158 -11.79 5.44 -21.15
N MET A 159 -10.92 5.56 -20.15
CA MET A 159 -11.11 6.41 -18.99
C MET A 159 -10.29 7.68 -19.11
N ALA A 160 -10.90 8.84 -18.82
CA ALA A 160 -10.21 10.14 -18.81
C ALA A 160 -9.11 10.28 -17.72
N VAL A 161 -8.86 9.23 -16.93
CA VAL A 161 -7.81 9.16 -15.89
C VAL A 161 -6.46 8.62 -16.41
N GLY A 162 -6.35 8.27 -17.70
CA GLY A 162 -5.15 7.66 -18.26
C GLY A 162 -3.85 8.46 -18.05
N TRP A 163 -3.89 9.79 -18.22
CA TRP A 163 -2.71 10.67 -18.14
C TRP A 163 -2.18 10.86 -16.71
N GLU A 164 -3.03 10.85 -15.68
CA GLU A 164 -2.62 11.04 -14.27
C GLU A 164 -1.95 9.79 -13.67
N MET A 165 -2.10 8.63 -14.32
CA MET A 165 -1.51 7.35 -13.93
C MET A 165 -0.21 7.02 -14.68
N GLU A 166 0.23 7.87 -15.61
CA GLU A 166 1.44 7.67 -16.39
C GLU A 166 2.67 7.60 -15.47
N GLY A 167 3.50 6.57 -15.64
CA GLY A 167 4.66 6.30 -14.79
C GLY A 167 4.37 5.69 -13.41
N ARG A 168 3.09 5.54 -13.01
CA ARG A 168 2.68 4.84 -11.77
C ARG A 168 2.27 3.39 -12.00
N VAL A 169 2.03 3.00 -13.25
CA VAL A 169 1.53 1.67 -13.63
C VAL A 169 2.59 0.99 -14.50
N ARG A 170 2.99 -0.23 -14.13
CA ARG A 170 4.00 -1.00 -14.87
C ARG A 170 3.65 -2.47 -15.02
N LEU A 171 3.95 -3.04 -16.18
CA LEU A 171 4.00 -4.47 -16.40
C LEU A 171 5.38 -4.99 -15.97
N THR A 172 5.39 -5.99 -15.09
CA THR A 172 6.58 -6.77 -14.74
C THR A 172 6.22 -8.22 -14.99
N GLN A 173 6.37 -8.65 -16.24
CA GLN A 173 5.87 -9.95 -16.69
C GLN A 173 6.51 -11.07 -15.86
N ALA A 174 5.68 -11.77 -15.09
CA ALA A 174 6.07 -13.00 -14.44
C ALA A 174 5.74 -14.19 -15.35
N HIS A 175 6.60 -15.20 -15.36
CA HIS A 175 6.26 -16.46 -16.00
C HIS A 175 5.03 -17.07 -15.32
N THR A 176 4.07 -17.52 -16.13
CA THR A 176 2.82 -18.15 -15.71
C THR A 176 3.10 -19.33 -14.78
N MET A 177 2.24 -19.54 -13.76
CA MET A 177 2.23 -20.65 -12.80
C MET A 177 3.10 -21.86 -13.21
N VAL A 178 4.36 -21.91 -12.77
CA VAL A 178 5.28 -23.00 -13.11
C VAL A 178 5.16 -24.12 -12.07
N PRO A 179 4.86 -25.37 -12.50
CA PRO A 179 4.93 -26.52 -11.61
C PRO A 179 6.35 -26.71 -11.05
N ALA A 180 6.45 -26.98 -9.76
CA ALA A 180 7.68 -27.18 -9.02
C ALA A 180 8.23 -28.60 -9.18
N GLY A 181 8.33 -29.10 -10.42
CA GLY A 181 8.70 -30.48 -10.72
C GLY A 181 7.50 -31.36 -11.10
N ASP A 182 7.76 -32.67 -11.19
CA ASP A 182 6.76 -33.67 -11.52
C ASP A 182 5.72 -33.83 -10.41
N ALA A 183 4.50 -34.21 -10.78
CA ALA A 183 3.42 -34.39 -9.82
C ALA A 183 3.79 -35.47 -8.80
N ILE A 184 3.83 -35.11 -7.53
CA ILE A 184 3.93 -36.07 -6.42
C ILE A 184 2.47 -36.33 -5.99
N ASP A 185 2.04 -37.59 -6.05
CA ASP A 185 0.66 -38.01 -5.71
C ASP A 185 -0.46 -37.28 -6.48
N GLY A 186 -0.20 -36.85 -7.71
CA GLY A 186 -1.18 -36.15 -8.55
C GLY A 186 -1.39 -34.67 -8.21
N GLU A 187 -0.68 -34.13 -7.20
CA GLU A 187 -0.67 -32.71 -6.88
C GLU A 187 0.59 -32.02 -7.43
N PHE A 188 0.37 -30.93 -8.18
CA PHE A 188 1.46 -30.05 -8.61
C PHE A 188 1.74 -29.05 -7.47
N VAL A 189 2.92 -29.11 -6.88
CA VAL A 189 3.42 -28.01 -6.05
C VAL A 189 3.74 -26.84 -6.98
N TYR A 190 3.20 -25.65 -6.74
CA TYR A 190 3.47 -24.48 -7.61
C TYR A 190 4.53 -23.58 -6.99
N LYS A 191 5.62 -23.24 -7.72
CA LYS A 191 6.61 -22.31 -7.16
C LYS A 191 6.06 -20.89 -7.15
N ILE A 192 6.29 -20.16 -6.07
CA ILE A 192 6.12 -18.70 -6.06
C ILE A 192 7.11 -18.11 -7.08
N PRO A 193 6.67 -17.28 -8.05
CA PRO A 193 7.54 -16.67 -9.04
C PRO A 193 8.68 -15.86 -8.40
N ASP A 194 9.89 -15.97 -8.93
CA ASP A 194 11.08 -15.28 -8.38
C ASP A 194 10.88 -13.76 -8.33
N LEU A 195 10.22 -13.19 -9.34
CA LEU A 195 9.84 -11.77 -9.36
C LEU A 195 9.00 -11.31 -8.16
N ILE A 196 8.18 -12.20 -7.57
CA ILE A 196 7.40 -11.89 -6.37
C ILE A 196 8.26 -12.06 -5.11
N ARG A 197 9.22 -13.00 -5.11
CA ARG A 197 10.17 -13.22 -4.01
C ARG A 197 11.19 -12.09 -3.91
N GLU A 198 11.62 -11.56 -5.05
CA GLU A 198 12.63 -10.51 -5.16
C GLU A 198 12.08 -9.10 -4.91
N ILE A 199 10.77 -8.95 -4.65
CA ILE A 199 10.21 -7.66 -4.26
C ILE A 199 10.90 -7.22 -2.96
N PRO A 200 11.59 -6.07 -2.94
CA PRO A 200 12.23 -5.58 -1.72
C PRO A 200 11.13 -5.22 -0.71
N VAL A 201 11.13 -5.95 0.41
CA VAL A 201 10.16 -5.76 1.51
C VAL A 201 10.74 -4.98 2.69
N ALA A 202 12.05 -4.73 2.69
CA ALA A 202 12.74 -3.98 3.72
C ALA A 202 13.17 -2.60 3.18
N TYR A 203 13.97 -1.89 3.98
CA TYR A 203 14.42 -0.53 3.71
C TYR A 203 15.67 -0.47 2.81
N GLU A 204 15.87 -1.44 1.93
CA GLU A 204 17.09 -1.51 1.09
C GLU A 204 17.23 -0.27 0.19
N ASP A 205 16.11 0.27 -0.30
CA ASP A 205 16.08 1.40 -1.24
C ASP A 205 16.42 2.75 -0.61
N CYS A 206 16.30 2.88 0.71
CA CYS A 206 16.60 4.14 1.42
C CYS A 206 17.94 4.12 2.17
N LYS A 207 18.68 3.02 2.15
CA LYS A 207 19.94 2.88 2.89
C LYS A 207 20.95 3.98 2.57
N ALA A 208 21.22 4.23 1.28
CA ALA A 208 22.17 5.27 0.86
C ALA A 208 21.73 6.68 1.32
N HIS A 209 20.43 6.96 1.29
CA HIS A 209 19.90 8.25 1.74
C HIS A 209 20.02 8.41 3.27
N VAL A 210 19.75 7.34 4.03
CA VAL A 210 19.92 7.32 5.49
C VAL A 210 21.40 7.46 5.89
N GLU A 211 22.32 6.77 5.20
CA GLU A 211 23.77 6.91 5.41
C GLU A 211 24.22 8.37 5.20
N LYS A 212 23.81 8.96 4.08
CA LYS A 212 24.10 10.35 3.78
C LYS A 212 23.47 11.28 4.82
N ALA A 213 22.24 11.06 5.24
CA ALA A 213 21.58 11.86 6.25
C ALA A 213 22.36 11.85 7.57
N ARG A 214 22.80 10.67 8.01
CA ARG A 214 23.65 10.52 9.19
C ARG A 214 25.00 11.24 9.05
N ALA A 215 25.64 11.14 7.89
CA ALA A 215 26.92 11.83 7.63
C ALA A 215 26.74 13.36 7.59
N VAL A 216 25.68 13.85 6.94
CA VAL A 216 25.37 15.28 6.86
C VAL A 216 25.11 15.83 8.25
N LEU A 217 24.27 15.16 9.06
CA LEU A 217 23.86 15.58 10.40
C LEU A 217 24.92 15.38 11.49
N GLY A 218 25.76 14.35 11.37
CA GLY A 218 26.84 14.07 12.33
C GLY A 218 27.98 15.09 12.33
N ASN A 219 28.12 15.89 11.27
CA ASN A 219 29.09 16.98 11.23
C ASN A 219 28.66 18.13 12.15
N ALA A 220 29.45 18.52 13.16
CA ALA A 220 29.12 19.60 14.10
C ALA A 220 29.09 21.04 13.49
N LYS A 221 28.94 21.17 12.17
CA LYS A 221 28.90 22.47 11.49
C LYS A 221 27.48 23.05 11.56
N PRO A 222 27.32 24.35 11.88
CA PRO A 222 26.03 25.00 11.85
C PRO A 222 25.47 24.98 10.41
N ARG A 223 24.21 24.54 10.26
CA ARG A 223 23.54 24.47 8.97
C ARG A 223 22.49 25.55 8.85
N ARG A 224 22.28 26.02 7.63
CA ARG A 224 21.19 26.93 7.28
C ARG A 224 20.21 26.22 6.38
N CYS A 225 18.93 26.50 6.56
CA CYS A 225 17.89 25.96 5.70
C CYS A 225 18.08 26.49 4.28
N GLY A 226 18.08 25.61 3.27
CA GLY A 226 18.22 25.98 1.86
C GLY A 226 17.07 26.80 1.27
N VAL A 227 16.02 27.09 2.05
CA VAL A 227 14.88 27.92 1.64
C VAL A 227 14.86 29.25 2.41
N CYS A 228 14.76 29.20 3.74
CA CYS A 228 14.63 30.43 4.55
C CYS A 228 15.97 31.00 5.06
N SER A 229 17.09 30.33 4.80
CA SER A 229 18.44 30.74 5.24
C SER A 229 18.65 30.88 6.75
N LYS A 230 17.64 30.54 7.57
CA LYS A 230 17.73 30.51 9.04
C LYS A 230 18.53 29.30 9.51
N SER A 231 19.14 29.43 10.69
CA SER A 231 19.87 28.33 11.34
C SER A 231 18.94 27.15 11.61
N VAL A 232 19.45 25.94 11.39
CA VAL A 232 18.76 24.67 11.62
C VAL A 232 19.25 24.10 12.95
N ASN A 233 18.33 23.89 13.88
CA ASN A 233 18.62 23.18 15.13
C ASN A 233 18.22 21.71 14.98
N ASP A 234 19.21 20.82 14.96
CA ASP A 234 19.02 19.38 14.76
C ASP A 234 18.18 18.72 15.88
N ALA A 235 18.12 19.31 17.08
CA ALA A 235 17.40 18.76 18.23
C ALA A 235 15.91 19.15 18.28
N SER A 236 15.53 20.30 17.71
CA SER A 236 14.17 20.84 17.84
C SER A 236 13.40 20.92 16.53
N SER A 237 14.10 20.90 15.38
CA SER A 237 13.49 21.15 14.08
C SER A 237 13.39 19.88 13.24
N LEU A 238 12.22 19.65 12.64
CA LEU A 238 12.06 18.64 11.60
C LEU A 238 12.74 19.11 10.31
N VAL A 239 13.70 18.33 9.83
CA VAL A 239 14.56 18.71 8.71
C VAL A 239 14.60 17.63 7.64
N CYS A 240 14.40 18.02 6.38
CA CYS A 240 14.58 17.17 5.21
C CYS A 240 15.98 17.36 4.64
N ILE A 241 16.59 16.25 4.21
CA ILE A 241 17.87 16.24 3.52
C ILE A 241 17.63 15.80 2.08
N CYS A 242 18.19 16.54 1.12
CA CYS A 242 18.07 16.21 -0.30
C CYS A 242 18.41 14.74 -0.57
N SER A 243 17.61 14.01 -1.37
CA SER A 243 17.87 12.59 -1.66
C SER A 243 18.99 12.37 -2.67
N VAL A 244 19.41 13.40 -3.40
CA VAL A 244 20.52 13.34 -4.38
C VAL A 244 21.88 13.22 -3.70
N ASP A 245 22.69 12.23 -4.07
CA ASP A 245 23.94 11.89 -3.38
C ASP A 245 24.97 13.02 -3.34
N THR A 246 25.11 13.78 -4.42
CA THR A 246 26.06 14.90 -4.51
C THR A 246 25.55 16.17 -3.82
N CYS A 247 24.39 16.15 -3.18
CA CYS A 247 23.75 17.32 -2.60
C CYS A 247 23.53 17.15 -1.09
N SER A 248 24.10 18.07 -0.30
CA SER A 248 24.02 18.09 1.16
C SER A 248 23.04 19.13 1.70
N THR A 249 22.12 19.61 0.87
CA THR A 249 21.16 20.64 1.29
C THR A 249 20.19 20.12 2.33
N VAL A 250 20.03 20.92 3.38
CA VAL A 250 19.10 20.69 4.49
C VAL A 250 18.02 21.77 4.47
N CYS A 251 16.77 21.38 4.63
CA CYS A 251 15.63 22.29 4.67
C CYS A 251 14.70 21.94 5.83
N HIS A 252 14.07 22.94 6.46
CA HIS A 252 12.94 22.66 7.34
C HIS A 252 11.83 21.98 6.55
N VAL A 253 11.13 21.01 7.18
CA VAL A 253 9.99 20.33 6.56
C VAL A 253 8.96 21.34 6.07
N SER A 254 8.59 22.32 6.89
CA SER A 254 7.61 23.36 6.55
C SER A 254 8.04 24.23 5.38
N CYS A 255 9.30 24.66 5.34
CA CYS A 255 9.80 25.47 4.23
C CYS A 255 9.84 24.68 2.92
N LEU A 256 10.24 23.41 2.98
CA LEU A 256 10.31 22.56 1.80
C LEU A 256 8.91 22.18 1.30
N SER A 257 7.96 21.90 2.21
CA SER A 257 6.59 21.60 1.83
C SER A 257 5.90 22.79 1.17
N SER A 258 6.00 23.99 1.75
CA SER A 258 5.39 25.19 1.15
C SER A 258 5.94 25.45 -0.25
N ARG A 259 7.26 25.36 -0.43
CA ARG A 259 7.89 25.50 -1.74
C ARG A 259 7.37 24.46 -2.74
N PHE A 260 7.28 23.19 -2.35
CA PHE A 260 6.82 22.14 -3.26
C PHE A 260 5.34 22.34 -3.64
N LEU A 261 4.49 22.76 -2.70
CA LEU A 261 3.09 23.08 -2.97
C LEU A 261 2.94 24.29 -3.90
N GLU A 262 3.76 25.32 -3.72
CA GLU A 262 3.83 26.49 -4.62
C GLU A 262 4.26 26.08 -6.03
N GLU A 263 5.25 25.19 -6.17
CA GLU A 263 5.72 24.66 -7.45
C GLU A 263 4.66 23.78 -8.14
N GLU A 264 3.86 23.02 -7.38
CA GLU A 264 2.78 22.17 -7.91
C GLU A 264 1.53 22.95 -8.33
N GLY A 265 1.28 24.12 -7.75
CA GLY A 265 0.16 25.00 -8.10
C GLY A 265 -1.24 24.52 -7.67
N ASP A 266 -1.35 23.42 -6.93
CA ASP A 266 -2.60 22.88 -6.38
C ASP A 266 -2.95 23.60 -5.06
N ARG A 267 -3.90 24.55 -5.13
CA ARG A 267 -4.26 25.42 -3.99
C ARG A 267 -4.94 24.68 -2.83
N ASP A 268 -5.52 23.52 -3.10
CA ASP A 268 -6.21 22.71 -2.08
C ASP A 268 -5.28 21.64 -1.49
N ALA A 269 -4.06 21.51 -2.02
CA ALA A 269 -3.11 20.50 -1.57
C ALA A 269 -2.42 20.90 -0.26
N ILE A 270 -2.40 19.95 0.68
CA ILE A 270 -1.68 20.07 1.96
C ILE A 270 -0.38 19.27 1.94
N ILE A 271 -0.36 18.14 1.23
CA ILE A 271 0.78 17.22 1.20
C ILE A 271 1.41 17.28 -0.19
N PRO A 272 2.65 17.75 -0.34
CA PRO A 272 3.34 17.73 -1.62
C PRO A 272 3.59 16.30 -2.11
N THR A 273 3.64 16.12 -3.42
CA THR A 273 4.01 14.85 -4.06
C THR A 273 5.46 14.88 -4.54
N HIS A 274 5.88 15.99 -5.13
CA HIS A 274 7.23 16.19 -5.65
C HIS A 274 7.60 17.69 -5.65
N GLY A 275 8.86 17.99 -5.93
CA GLY A 275 9.31 19.36 -6.12
C GLY A 275 10.82 19.43 -6.34
N THR A 276 11.33 20.63 -6.54
CA THR A 276 12.70 20.87 -6.97
C THR A 276 13.59 21.27 -5.80
N CYS A 277 14.74 20.61 -5.67
CA CYS A 277 15.72 20.98 -4.63
C CYS A 277 16.18 22.45 -4.82
N PRO A 278 16.15 23.30 -3.77
CA PRO A 278 16.56 24.69 -3.87
C PRO A 278 18.03 24.88 -4.32
N SER A 279 18.90 23.91 -4.01
CA SER A 279 20.33 23.97 -4.34
C SER A 279 20.67 23.24 -5.64
N CYS A 280 20.52 21.91 -5.69
CA CYS A 280 20.97 21.12 -6.86
C CYS A 280 19.98 21.12 -8.03
N LYS A 281 18.80 21.73 -7.88
CA LYS A 281 17.74 21.85 -8.89
C LYS A 281 17.22 20.52 -9.47
N ARG A 282 17.55 19.38 -8.87
CA ARG A 282 17.00 18.08 -9.25
C ARG A 282 15.62 17.88 -8.64
N GLN A 283 14.78 17.12 -9.32
CA GLN A 283 13.46 16.73 -8.84
C GLN A 283 13.58 15.74 -7.68
N LEU A 284 12.82 15.97 -6.62
CA LEU A 284 12.76 15.15 -5.42
C LEU A 284 11.34 14.63 -5.22
N LYS A 285 11.20 13.37 -4.79
CA LYS A 285 9.91 12.80 -4.36
C LYS A 285 9.69 13.08 -2.88
N TRP A 286 8.54 13.63 -2.51
CA TRP A 286 8.22 13.92 -1.11
C TRP A 286 8.23 12.67 -0.24
N SER A 287 7.69 11.55 -0.75
CA SER A 287 7.66 10.27 -0.06
C SER A 287 9.03 9.74 0.32
N THR A 288 10.04 9.90 -0.54
CA THR A 288 11.43 9.49 -0.26
C THR A 288 12.02 10.30 0.89
N LEU A 289 11.79 11.62 0.90
CA LEU A 289 12.25 12.51 1.98
C LEU A 289 11.58 12.17 3.31
N MET A 290 10.26 11.94 3.29
CA MET A 290 9.50 11.58 4.48
C MET A 290 9.88 10.20 5.01
N ARG A 291 10.25 9.25 4.14
CA ARG A 291 10.71 7.93 4.57
C ARG A 291 11.99 8.04 5.38
N GLU A 292 13.02 8.71 4.87
CA GLU A 292 14.28 8.96 5.61
C GLU A 292 14.01 9.69 6.93
N LEU A 293 13.24 10.79 6.88
CA LEU A 293 12.91 11.57 8.08
C LEU A 293 12.20 10.72 9.14
N SER A 294 11.25 9.89 8.71
CA SER A 294 10.50 9.03 9.62
C SER A 294 11.37 7.99 10.30
N LEU A 295 12.32 7.40 9.56
CA LEU A 295 13.29 6.45 10.09
C LEU A 295 14.21 7.11 11.11
N ARG A 296 14.73 8.29 10.79
CA ARG A 296 15.64 9.00 11.68
C ARG A 296 15.00 9.45 13.00
N ILE A 297 13.71 9.80 12.99
CA ILE A 297 13.02 10.28 14.19
C ILE A 297 12.45 9.13 15.03
N ARG A 298 11.93 8.09 14.36
CA ARG A 298 11.06 7.08 14.99
C ARG A 298 11.50 5.64 14.74
N GLY A 299 12.45 5.41 13.83
CA GLY A 299 12.88 4.10 13.36
C GLY A 299 14.33 3.76 13.71
N GLN A 300 14.77 4.12 14.92
CA GLN A 300 16.17 3.94 15.33
C GLN A 300 16.57 2.46 15.36
N ALA A 301 15.65 1.57 15.77
CA ALA A 301 15.88 0.13 15.78
C ALA A 301 16.04 -0.44 14.36
N GLU A 302 15.25 0.04 13.41
CA GLU A 302 15.30 -0.34 12.00
C GLU A 302 16.58 0.18 11.34
N ILE A 303 17.03 1.39 11.69
CA ILE A 303 18.32 1.94 11.30
C ILE A 303 19.45 1.04 11.81
N GLU A 304 19.45 0.70 13.09
CA GLU A 304 20.46 -0.19 13.67
C GLU A 304 20.49 -1.55 12.98
N ALA A 305 19.32 -2.15 12.71
CA ALA A 305 19.21 -3.41 11.98
C ALA A 305 19.78 -3.32 10.56
N MET A 306 19.53 -2.22 9.85
CA MET A 306 20.01 -1.97 8.49
C MET A 306 21.55 -1.91 8.37
N PHE A 307 22.23 -1.45 9.44
CA PHE A 307 23.68 -1.30 9.47
C PHE A 307 24.42 -2.43 10.20
N LYS A 308 23.71 -3.41 10.77
CA LYS A 308 24.35 -4.60 11.34
C LYS A 308 24.99 -5.43 10.22
N PRO A 309 26.25 -5.89 10.37
CA PRO A 309 26.85 -6.80 9.40
C PRO A 309 26.06 -8.10 9.37
N LYS A 310 25.71 -8.59 8.16
CA LYS A 310 25.05 -9.89 8.00
C LYS A 310 25.91 -10.96 8.68
N ARG A 311 25.37 -11.65 9.68
CA ARG A 311 26.01 -12.84 10.26
C ARG A 311 26.23 -13.85 9.13
N ARG A 312 27.47 -14.30 8.93
CA ARG A 312 27.77 -15.41 8.01
C ARG A 312 27.05 -16.66 8.53
N ALA A 313 26.18 -17.25 7.72
CA ALA A 313 25.66 -18.58 7.97
C ALA A 313 26.84 -19.56 8.05
N LYS A 314 26.90 -20.37 9.12
CA LYS A 314 27.91 -21.45 9.21
C LYS A 314 27.68 -22.42 8.05
N PRO A 315 28.73 -22.84 7.32
CA PRO A 315 28.58 -23.85 6.29
C PRO A 315 28.18 -25.18 6.94
N LYS A 316 27.11 -25.81 6.44
CA LYS A 316 26.77 -27.19 6.76
C LYS A 316 27.83 -28.10 6.12
N THR A 317 28.87 -28.44 6.86
CA THR A 317 29.81 -29.51 6.47
C THR A 317 29.14 -30.85 6.68
N GLY A 318 28.93 -31.58 5.59
CA GLY A 318 28.40 -32.94 5.59
C GLY A 318 29.46 -33.97 5.98
N SER A 319 28.98 -35.07 6.57
CA SER A 319 29.67 -36.36 6.57
C SER A 319 28.62 -37.44 6.28
N VAL A 320 28.67 -37.97 5.06
CA VAL A 320 28.23 -39.32 4.66
C VAL A 320 29.08 -40.29 5.51
N GLU A 321 28.58 -41.26 6.26
CA GLU A 321 27.93 -42.50 5.84
C GLU A 321 27.57 -43.31 7.11
N LYS A 322 26.31 -43.74 7.30
CA LYS A 322 25.97 -45.09 7.78
C LYS A 322 24.47 -45.36 7.63
N GLU A 323 24.18 -46.33 6.79
CA GLU A 323 22.87 -46.91 6.54
C GLU A 323 22.29 -47.69 7.74
N LEU A 324 20.96 -47.83 7.66
CA LEU A 324 20.06 -48.90 8.12
C LEU A 324 19.31 -48.77 9.46
N LEU A 325 17.98 -48.79 9.27
CA LEU A 325 16.86 -49.16 10.15
C LEU A 325 16.35 -48.18 11.22
N GLY A 326 15.12 -47.70 10.98
CA GLY A 326 14.04 -47.80 11.96
C GLY A 326 13.77 -46.59 12.84
N THR A 327 12.91 -45.70 12.33
CA THR A 327 11.86 -44.94 13.05
C THR A 327 12.19 -44.17 14.34
N GLN A 328 11.79 -42.88 14.30
CA GLN A 328 11.56 -41.89 15.37
C GLN A 328 12.75 -41.00 15.76
N ALA A 329 12.66 -39.74 15.33
CA ALA A 329 13.22 -38.56 15.99
C ALA A 329 12.61 -37.31 15.29
N THR A 330 11.69 -36.59 15.93
CA THR A 330 11.95 -35.26 16.52
C THR A 330 12.64 -34.29 15.55
N GLU A 331 11.84 -33.46 14.87
CA GLU A 331 12.36 -32.30 14.14
C GLU A 331 12.27 -31.04 15.00
N VAL A 332 13.41 -30.81 15.65
CA VAL A 332 14.19 -29.58 15.82
C VAL A 332 13.52 -28.26 15.38
N SER A 333 13.50 -27.32 16.32
CA SER A 333 13.12 -25.93 16.11
C SER A 333 14.17 -25.21 15.26
N ASP A 334 13.78 -24.65 14.13
CA ASP A 334 14.54 -23.59 13.45
C ASP A 334 13.88 -22.24 13.76
N ASN A 335 14.48 -21.57 14.74
CA ASN A 335 14.29 -20.16 15.03
C ASN A 335 14.92 -19.34 13.89
N GLU A 336 14.11 -18.95 12.90
CA GLU A 336 14.42 -17.82 12.03
C GLU A 336 13.69 -16.58 12.56
N ASP A 337 14.47 -15.71 13.21
CA ASP A 337 14.25 -14.29 13.50
C ASP A 337 12.78 -13.80 13.45
N VAL A 338 12.13 -14.01 14.60
CA VAL A 338 10.90 -13.37 15.06
C VAL A 338 11.02 -11.84 14.90
N LEU A 339 10.43 -11.30 13.83
CA LEU A 339 9.93 -9.94 13.84
C LEU A 339 8.73 -9.91 14.80
N ASP A 340 9.04 -9.59 16.06
CA ASP A 340 8.16 -9.26 17.19
C ASP A 340 6.65 -9.38 16.89
N GLU A 341 6.09 -10.57 17.17
CA GLU A 341 4.66 -10.87 17.04
C GLU A 341 3.81 -10.31 18.21
N THR A 342 4.35 -9.44 19.05
CA THR A 342 3.66 -8.94 20.27
C THR A 342 2.52 -7.94 19.97
N TRP A 343 2.26 -7.62 18.70
CA TRP A 343 1.17 -6.71 18.29
C TRP A 343 -0.04 -7.42 17.64
N MET A 344 -0.15 -8.75 17.80
CA MET A 344 -1.27 -9.56 17.30
C MET A 344 -2.09 -10.19 18.44
N GLN A 345 -2.53 -9.39 19.41
CA GLN A 345 -3.60 -9.82 20.32
C GLN A 345 -4.80 -8.86 20.23
N ASP A 346 -5.96 -9.51 20.11
CA ASP A 346 -7.33 -9.01 20.22
C ASP A 346 -7.93 -8.31 19.00
N VAL A 347 -8.26 -9.12 18.00
CA VAL A 347 -9.58 -9.01 17.37
C VAL A 347 -10.09 -10.44 17.18
N GLU A 348 -10.89 -10.90 18.14
CA GLU A 348 -11.76 -12.06 17.94
C GLU A 348 -12.68 -11.76 16.76
N ASP A 349 -12.65 -12.63 15.75
CA ASP A 349 -13.63 -12.68 14.67
C ASP A 349 -14.99 -13.07 15.26
N GLY A 350 -15.62 -12.12 15.95
CA GLY A 350 -17.01 -12.19 16.35
C GLY A 350 -17.89 -11.94 15.14
N GLU A 351 -18.63 -12.97 14.72
CA GLU A 351 -19.76 -12.84 13.80
C GLU A 351 -20.85 -11.99 14.47
N GLU A 352 -20.80 -10.66 14.34
CA GLU A 352 -21.95 -9.82 14.64
C GLU A 352 -22.88 -9.77 13.41
N GLU A 353 -23.98 -10.50 13.52
CA GLU A 353 -25.15 -10.43 12.65
C GLU A 353 -25.76 -9.01 12.74
N TYR A 354 -25.38 -8.11 11.83
CA TYR A 354 -25.93 -6.75 11.83
C TYR A 354 -27.37 -6.72 11.32
N PRO A 355 -28.29 -6.02 12.04
CA PRO A 355 -29.73 -6.08 11.77
C PRO A 355 -30.14 -5.36 10.48
N SER A 356 -31.21 -5.88 9.86
CA SER A 356 -31.83 -5.35 8.63
C SER A 356 -32.22 -3.87 8.76
N ILE A 357 -31.97 -3.13 7.68
CA ILE A 357 -32.17 -1.68 7.55
C ILE A 357 -33.65 -1.24 7.54
N ASP A 358 -34.59 -2.19 7.57
CA ASP A 358 -36.04 -1.93 7.54
C ASP A 358 -36.59 -1.19 8.77
N ARG A 359 -35.79 -1.02 9.84
CA ARG A 359 -36.23 -0.29 11.05
C ARG A 359 -36.19 1.24 10.93
N TYR A 360 -35.61 1.82 9.89
CA TYR A 360 -35.52 3.28 9.72
C TYR A 360 -36.53 3.89 8.74
N VAL A 361 -37.36 3.08 8.09
CA VAL A 361 -38.40 3.56 7.16
C VAL A 361 -39.78 3.28 7.75
N GLY A 362 -40.10 3.99 8.84
CA GLY A 362 -41.36 3.80 9.56
C GLY A 362 -41.78 5.06 10.28
N GLY A 363 -41.96 6.16 9.56
CA GLY A 363 -42.49 7.40 10.14
C GLY A 363 -42.99 8.35 9.06
N LYS A 364 -44.32 8.40 8.88
CA LYS A 364 -44.98 9.47 8.13
C LYS A 364 -44.68 10.81 8.84
N GLY A 365 -44.08 11.76 8.13
CA GLY A 365 -43.78 13.10 8.63
C GLY A 365 -43.75 14.10 7.47
N LYS A 366 -44.38 15.26 7.68
CA LYS A 366 -44.86 16.24 6.70
C LYS A 366 -43.74 16.98 5.95
N GLU A 367 -44.07 17.44 4.75
CA GLU A 367 -43.29 18.38 3.93
C GLU A 367 -43.07 19.72 4.68
N GLU A 368 -41.82 20.17 4.74
CA GLU A 368 -41.48 21.57 5.00
C GLU A 368 -40.57 22.04 3.86
N GLU A 369 -41.07 23.02 3.10
CA GLU A 369 -40.36 23.71 2.01
C GLU A 369 -39.24 24.60 2.58
N PHE A 370 -38.03 24.52 1.99
CA PHE A 370 -36.96 25.50 2.21
C PHE A 370 -36.81 26.44 1.00
N PRO A 371 -36.57 27.75 1.18
CA PRO A 371 -36.65 28.72 0.10
C PRO A 371 -35.39 28.77 -0.79
N SER A 372 -35.61 29.06 -2.07
CA SER A 372 -34.59 29.19 -3.12
C SER A 372 -33.65 30.39 -2.93
N ILE A 373 -32.36 30.14 -3.19
CA ILE A 373 -31.28 31.13 -3.27
C ILE A 373 -31.40 31.86 -4.62
N ASP A 374 -31.95 33.07 -4.61
CA ASP A 374 -31.79 34.08 -5.67
C ASP A 374 -32.19 35.46 -5.11
N SER A 375 -31.29 36.12 -4.37
CA SER A 375 -31.45 37.55 -4.06
C SER A 375 -30.18 38.19 -3.47
N TYR A 376 -29.03 38.06 -4.12
CA TYR A 376 -27.91 39.00 -3.87
C TYR A 376 -27.15 39.29 -5.17
N ALA A 377 -27.74 40.15 -6.01
CA ALA A 377 -27.03 40.93 -7.02
C ALA A 377 -27.53 42.37 -6.88
N GLY A 378 -26.59 43.29 -6.65
CA GLY A 378 -26.87 44.60 -6.10
C GLY A 378 -27.32 45.65 -7.11
N GLY A 379 -27.53 46.87 -6.62
CA GLY A 379 -27.39 48.06 -7.46
C GLY A 379 -28.31 49.24 -7.15
N ARG A 380 -27.79 50.15 -6.31
CA ARG A 380 -27.59 51.58 -6.62
C ARG A 380 -28.83 52.51 -6.81
N LYS A 381 -28.97 53.40 -5.81
CA LYS A 381 -29.26 54.86 -5.87
C LYS A 381 -30.29 55.39 -6.88
N LYS A 382 -31.28 56.13 -6.37
CA LYS A 382 -31.49 57.58 -6.55
C LYS A 382 -32.79 58.01 -5.86
N GLY A 383 -32.78 59.21 -5.25
CA GLY A 383 -33.94 59.86 -4.65
C GLY A 383 -33.66 60.25 -3.22
#